data_AF-A0A3B9Q4H8-F1
#
_entry.id   AF-A0A3B9Q4H8-F1
#
_cell.length_a   1.000
_cell.length_b   1.000
_cell.length_c   1.000
_cell.angle_alpha   90.00
_cell.angle_beta   90.00
_cell.angle_gamma   90.00
#
_symmetry.space_group_name_H-M   'P 1'
#
loop_
_entity.id
_entity.type
_entity.pdbx_description
1 polymer ?
#
loop_
_entity_poly.entity_id
_entity_poly.type
_entity_poly.pdbx_seq_one_letter_code
_entity_poly.pdbx_strand_id
1 'polypeptide(L)'
;MLASACAVGESAQLPTPQVQRIISTATLIPTFTPTITATPRFTSTPLPTITPTPNPYAEYSLDALSTRSYGGGVIQIEGTIANGNDFSRYIIKYRSEGLDLYGFMNVPVGEGPFPVVVLLHGYVDPAEYSTLAYSTR
;
A
#
# COMPACT_ATOMS: atom_id res chain seq x y z
N MET A 1 -4.69 18.09 -48.59
CA MET A 1 -3.71 17.25 -47.87
C MET A 1 -4.14 17.21 -46.41
N LEU A 2 -4.80 16.14 -45.97
CA LEU A 2 -5.06 15.93 -44.54
C LEU A 2 -3.94 15.04 -43.99
N ALA A 3 -3.13 15.59 -43.09
CA ALA A 3 -2.17 14.80 -42.31
C ALA A 3 -2.95 14.15 -41.15
N SER A 4 -3.09 12.83 -41.21
CA SER A 4 -3.58 12.01 -40.11
C SER A 4 -2.43 11.80 -39.13
N ALA A 5 -2.51 12.38 -37.94
CA ALA A 5 -1.56 12.11 -36.87
C ALA A 5 -1.94 10.79 -36.20
N CYS A 6 -1.14 9.75 -36.41
CA CYS A 6 -1.14 8.59 -35.53
C CYS A 6 -0.55 9.05 -34.18
N ALA A 7 -1.39 9.31 -33.19
CA ALA A 7 -0.92 9.41 -31.82
C ALA A 7 -0.52 7.99 -31.39
N VAL A 8 0.78 7.72 -31.40
CA VAL A 8 1.36 6.62 -30.63
C VAL A 8 0.97 6.91 -29.18
N GLY A 9 0.22 5.99 -28.56
CA GLY A 9 -0.17 6.12 -27.17
C GLY A 9 1.07 6.37 -26.32
N GLU A 10 1.13 7.55 -25.71
CA GLU A 10 2.16 7.92 -24.74
C GLU A 10 2.19 6.81 -23.69
N SER A 11 3.27 6.02 -23.64
CA SER A 11 3.45 5.06 -22.56
C SER A 11 3.48 5.87 -21.27
N ALA A 12 2.42 5.75 -20.47
CA ALA A 12 2.25 6.58 -19.29
C ALA A 12 3.41 6.27 -18.32
N GLN A 13 4.35 7.22 -18.20
CA GLN A 13 5.53 7.06 -17.38
C GLN A 13 5.10 6.92 -15.92
N LEU A 14 5.56 5.86 -15.26
CA LEU A 14 5.25 5.66 -13.85
C LEU A 14 5.93 6.74 -12.99
N PRO A 15 5.19 7.40 -12.08
CA PRO A 15 5.75 8.36 -11.14
C PRO A 15 6.78 7.71 -10.20
N THR A 16 7.60 8.56 -9.58
CA THR A 16 8.53 8.14 -8.53
C THR A 16 7.73 7.71 -7.29
N PRO A 17 7.90 6.45 -6.82
CA PRO A 17 7.16 5.99 -5.66
C PRO A 17 7.63 6.71 -4.40
N GLN A 18 6.69 7.05 -3.53
CA GLN A 18 7.01 7.61 -2.22
C GLN A 18 7.11 6.46 -1.22
N VAL A 19 8.18 6.43 -0.42
CA VAL A 19 8.41 5.43 0.62
C VAL A 19 8.36 6.12 1.97
N GLN A 20 7.37 5.81 2.79
CA GLN A 20 7.33 6.30 4.17
C GLN A 20 7.89 5.23 5.10
N ARG A 21 9.14 5.45 5.55
CA ARG A 21 9.84 4.54 6.46
C ARG A 21 9.46 4.84 7.90
N ILE A 22 9.02 3.82 8.63
CA ILE A 22 8.71 3.93 10.05
C ILE A 22 9.97 3.59 10.86
N ILE A 23 10.32 4.44 11.82
CA ILE A 23 11.37 4.17 12.81
C ILE A 23 10.69 4.05 14.16
N SER A 24 10.64 2.85 14.72
CA SER A 24 10.17 2.65 16.09
C SER A 24 11.33 2.90 17.05
N THR A 25 11.19 3.89 17.92
CA THR A 25 12.18 4.16 18.97
C THR A 25 11.66 3.56 20.27
N ALA A 26 12.38 2.57 20.81
CA ALA A 26 12.05 2.00 22.11
C ALA A 26 12.21 3.05 23.21
N THR A 27 11.18 3.25 24.03
CA THR A 27 11.26 4.13 25.19
C THR A 27 11.84 3.35 26.37
N LEU A 28 12.93 3.84 26.97
CA LEU A 28 13.55 3.20 28.13
C LEU A 28 12.62 3.29 29.36
N ILE A 29 12.43 2.18 30.06
CA ILE A 29 11.69 2.15 31.33
C ILE A 29 12.61 2.69 32.44
N PRO A 30 12.18 3.63 33.29
CA PRO A 30 13.00 4.11 34.40
C PRO A 30 13.19 3.01 35.46
N THR A 31 14.44 2.76 35.84
CA THR A 31 14.79 1.85 36.94
C THR A 31 14.73 2.59 38.27
N PHE A 32 13.87 2.15 39.19
CA PHE A 32 13.83 2.69 40.56
C PHE A 32 14.80 1.91 41.46
N THR A 33 15.70 2.62 42.14
CA THR A 33 16.58 2.04 43.17
C THR A 33 15.98 2.29 44.56
N PRO A 34 15.62 1.25 45.35
CA PRO A 34 15.12 1.46 46.69
C PRO A 34 16.24 1.97 47.61
N THR A 35 15.99 3.06 48.35
CA THR A 35 16.89 3.61 49.38
C THR A 35 16.30 3.40 50.76
N ILE A 36 17.02 2.70 51.64
CA ILE A 36 16.63 2.47 53.04
C ILE A 36 16.86 3.76 53.85
N THR A 37 15.77 4.37 54.36
CA THR A 37 15.80 5.56 55.23
C THR A 37 15.13 5.24 56.57
N ALA A 38 15.82 5.49 57.69
CA ALA A 38 15.42 5.06 59.04
C ALA A 38 14.41 5.98 59.75
N THR A 39 13.50 6.64 59.03
CA THR A 39 12.53 7.57 59.68
C THR A 39 11.19 7.53 58.94
N PRO A 40 10.07 7.13 59.59
CA PRO A 40 8.77 7.12 58.96
C PRO A 40 8.24 8.57 58.89
N ARG A 41 8.37 9.21 57.71
CA ARG A 41 7.66 10.44 57.39
C ARG A 41 6.48 10.09 56.49
N PHE A 42 5.25 10.30 56.97
CA PHE A 42 4.06 10.19 56.13
C PHE A 42 4.11 11.31 55.08
N THR A 43 4.58 10.94 53.89
CA THR A 43 4.71 11.83 52.74
C THR A 43 3.63 11.37 51.78
N SER A 44 2.78 12.28 51.28
CA SER A 44 1.74 11.91 50.31
C SER A 44 2.41 11.31 49.08
N THR A 45 2.21 10.01 48.86
CA THR A 45 2.71 9.34 47.67
C THR A 45 2.01 9.94 46.46
N PRO A 46 2.73 10.50 45.48
CA PRO A 46 2.09 10.96 44.25
C PRO A 46 1.40 9.77 43.59
N LEU A 47 0.14 9.96 43.22
CA LEU A 47 -0.63 8.92 42.52
C LEU A 47 0.10 8.58 41.21
N PRO A 48 0.28 7.29 40.87
CA PRO A 48 0.91 6.93 39.61
C PRO A 48 0.10 7.55 38.46
N THR A 49 0.78 8.32 37.62
CA THR A 49 0.20 8.83 36.38
C THR A 49 0.19 7.67 35.39
N ILE A 50 -1.00 7.19 35.02
CA ILE A 50 -1.16 6.20 33.96
C ILE A 50 -0.91 6.87 32.61
N THR A 51 0.33 6.81 32.12
CA THR A 51 0.63 7.17 30.74
C THR A 51 0.06 6.08 29.83
N PRO A 52 -0.84 6.38 28.89
CA PRO A 52 -1.35 5.38 27.97
C PRO A 52 -0.21 4.81 27.14
N THR A 53 -0.14 3.49 27.03
CA THR A 53 0.81 2.81 26.16
C THR A 53 0.52 3.22 24.70
N PRO A 54 1.50 3.78 23.96
CA PRO A 54 1.30 4.13 22.55
C PRO A 54 0.89 2.91 21.74
N ASN A 55 -0.10 3.05 20.84
CA ASN A 55 -0.47 1.98 19.92
C ASN A 55 0.61 1.84 18.83
N PRO A 56 1.36 0.73 18.79
CA PRO A 56 2.42 0.55 17.79
C PRO A 56 1.89 0.43 16.35
N TYR A 57 0.58 0.25 16.17
CA TYR A 57 -0.09 0.11 14.87
C TYR A 57 -0.88 1.35 14.44
N ALA A 58 -0.77 2.48 15.15
CA ALA A 58 -1.53 3.70 14.84
C ALA A 58 -1.37 4.14 13.37
N GLU A 59 -0.17 3.97 12.81
CA GLU A 59 0.18 4.30 11.43
C GLU A 59 -0.50 3.40 10.37
N TYR A 60 -1.03 2.25 10.77
CA TYR A 60 -1.77 1.33 9.88
C TYR A 60 -3.28 1.48 10.00
N SER A 61 -3.76 2.49 10.75
CA SER A 61 -5.18 2.85 10.78
C SER A 61 -5.64 3.41 9.43
N LEU A 62 -6.94 3.29 9.15
CA LEU A 62 -7.52 3.85 7.92
C LEU A 62 -7.27 5.36 7.82
N ASP A 63 -7.39 6.09 8.94
CA ASP A 63 -7.13 7.53 8.99
C ASP A 63 -5.70 7.83 8.58
N ALA A 64 -4.71 7.16 9.19
CA ALA A 64 -3.30 7.33 8.83
C ALA A 64 -3.03 7.00 7.35
N LEU A 65 -3.50 5.84 6.88
CA LEU A 65 -3.29 5.38 5.50
C LEU A 65 -3.99 6.29 4.47
N SER A 66 -5.14 6.88 4.80
CA SER A 66 -5.86 7.79 3.90
C SER A 66 -5.13 9.11 3.63
N THR A 67 -4.30 9.55 4.56
CA THR A 67 -3.50 10.79 4.44
C THR A 67 -2.15 10.58 3.76
N ARG A 68 -1.77 9.32 3.52
CA ARG A 68 -0.47 8.96 2.94
C ARG A 68 -0.46 9.19 1.43
N SER A 69 0.71 9.61 0.94
CA SER A 69 0.99 9.65 -0.51
C SER A 69 1.78 8.42 -0.91
N TYR A 70 1.25 7.66 -1.86
CA TYR A 70 1.87 6.44 -2.38
C TYR A 70 2.71 6.68 -3.64
N GLY A 71 2.61 7.89 -4.22
CA GLY A 71 3.17 8.18 -5.54
C GLY A 71 2.53 7.32 -6.64
N GLY A 72 1.24 6.96 -6.50
CA GLY A 72 0.48 6.19 -7.49
C GLY A 72 -0.22 7.07 -8.53
N GLY A 73 -1.26 6.53 -9.18
CA GLY A 73 -2.13 7.28 -10.11
C GLY A 73 -1.89 7.00 -11.59
N VAL A 74 -0.85 6.24 -11.92
CA VAL A 74 -0.59 5.75 -13.27
C VAL A 74 -0.56 4.22 -13.26
N ILE A 75 -1.31 3.63 -14.18
CA ILE A 75 -1.27 2.20 -14.50
C ILE A 75 -0.66 2.09 -15.89
N GLN A 76 0.47 1.40 -15.99
CA GLN A 76 1.16 1.15 -17.25
C GLN A 76 0.78 -0.22 -17.79
N ILE A 77 0.54 -0.32 -19.11
CA ILE A 77 0.35 -1.60 -19.80
C ILE A 77 1.73 -2.14 -20.17
N GLU A 78 2.11 -3.30 -19.64
CA GLU A 78 3.37 -3.98 -19.96
C GLU A 78 3.22 -4.97 -21.12
N GLY A 79 2.00 -5.46 -21.36
CA GLY A 79 1.73 -6.38 -22.46
C GLY A 79 0.27 -6.79 -22.57
N THR A 80 -0.07 -7.46 -23.66
CA THR A 80 -1.41 -8.01 -23.90
C THR A 80 -1.37 -9.52 -23.75
N ILE A 81 -2.23 -10.06 -22.89
CA ILE A 81 -2.37 -11.51 -22.69
C ILE A 81 -3.34 -12.09 -23.73
N ALA A 82 -4.47 -11.41 -23.97
CA ALA A 82 -5.50 -11.87 -24.89
C ALA A 82 -6.34 -10.69 -25.41
N ASN A 83 -6.84 -10.81 -26.63
CA ASN A 83 -7.85 -9.92 -27.20
C ASN A 83 -9.10 -10.75 -27.48
N GLY A 84 -10.09 -10.66 -26.59
CA GLY A 84 -11.38 -11.32 -26.75
C GLY A 84 -12.40 -10.38 -27.40
N ASN A 85 -13.53 -10.95 -27.84
CA ASN A 85 -14.62 -10.17 -28.42
C ASN A 85 -15.33 -9.29 -27.37
N ASP A 86 -15.34 -9.71 -26.10
CA ASP A 86 -15.99 -8.98 -25.01
C ASP A 86 -15.02 -8.07 -24.25
N PHE A 87 -13.76 -8.48 -24.10
CA PHE A 87 -12.73 -7.71 -23.42
C PHE A 87 -11.32 -8.05 -23.92
N SER A 88 -10.40 -7.09 -23.80
CA SER A 88 -8.96 -7.32 -23.89
C SER A 88 -8.35 -7.46 -22.49
N ARG A 89 -7.38 -8.36 -22.36
CA ARG A 89 -6.64 -8.61 -21.11
C ARG A 89 -5.21 -8.13 -21.24
N TYR A 90 -4.78 -7.32 -20.28
CA TYR A 90 -3.45 -6.73 -20.24
C TYR A 90 -2.68 -7.15 -18.99
N ILE A 91 -1.36 -7.30 -19.11
CA ILE A 91 -0.46 -7.23 -17.96
C ILE A 91 -0.27 -5.76 -17.64
N ILE A 92 -0.44 -5.40 -16.37
CA ILE A 92 -0.28 -4.03 -15.89
C ILE A 92 0.82 -3.95 -14.84
N LYS A 93 1.43 -2.77 -14.77
CA LYS A 93 2.39 -2.38 -13.73
C LYS A 93 1.99 -1.03 -13.15
N TYR A 94 2.09 -0.88 -11.83
CA TYR A 94 1.94 0.39 -11.13
C TYR A 94 2.91 0.43 -9.94
N ARG A 95 3.14 1.64 -9.42
CA ARG A 95 4.09 1.87 -8.33
C ARG A 95 3.40 2.27 -7.04
N SER A 96 3.87 1.72 -5.93
CA SER A 96 3.45 2.08 -4.57
C SER A 96 4.55 1.69 -3.58
N GLU A 97 4.83 2.54 -2.60
CA GLU A 97 5.73 2.22 -1.48
C GLU A 97 7.13 1.71 -1.88
N GLY A 98 7.65 2.23 -2.98
CA GLY A 98 8.97 1.85 -3.50
C GLY A 98 8.99 0.51 -4.24
N LEU A 99 7.82 -0.09 -4.46
CA LEU A 99 7.66 -1.37 -5.14
C LEU A 99 7.01 -1.19 -6.51
N ASP A 100 7.43 -2.02 -7.46
CA ASP A 100 6.72 -2.24 -8.71
C ASP A 100 5.71 -3.37 -8.49
N LEU A 101 4.42 -3.04 -8.58
CA LEU A 101 3.32 -3.97 -8.41
C LEU A 101 2.77 -4.37 -9.77
N TYR A 102 2.53 -5.67 -9.92
CA TYR A 102 2.05 -6.26 -11.17
C TYR A 102 0.69 -6.91 -10.96
N GLY A 103 -0.07 -6.98 -12.04
CA GLY A 103 -1.34 -7.68 -12.10
C GLY A 103 -1.82 -7.81 -13.53
N PHE A 104 -3.08 -8.20 -13.70
CA PHE A 104 -3.75 -8.13 -15.00
C PHE A 104 -5.06 -7.34 -14.90
N MET A 105 -5.43 -6.71 -16.00
CA MET A 105 -6.65 -5.93 -16.13
C MET A 105 -7.44 -6.38 -17.35
N ASN A 106 -8.75 -6.58 -17.19
CA ASN A 106 -9.68 -6.83 -18.29
C ASN A 106 -10.40 -5.53 -18.61
N VAL A 107 -10.32 -5.10 -19.86
CA VAL A 107 -10.98 -3.89 -20.35
C VAL A 107 -12.03 -4.29 -21.37
N PRO A 108 -13.33 -4.01 -21.14
CA PRO A 108 -14.38 -4.31 -22.11
C PRO A 108 -14.12 -3.65 -23.46
N VAL A 109 -14.58 -4.28 -24.54
CA VAL A 109 -14.56 -3.67 -25.88
C VAL A 109 -15.61 -2.56 -25.95
N GLY A 110 -15.22 -1.40 -26.47
CA GLY A 110 -16.09 -0.24 -26.67
C GLY A 110 -15.54 1.03 -26.03
N GLU A 111 -16.29 2.12 -26.19
CA GLU A 111 -15.95 3.41 -25.60
C GLU A 111 -16.44 3.48 -24.14
N GLY A 112 -15.55 3.88 -23.22
CA GLY A 112 -15.84 4.04 -21.81
C GLY A 112 -16.53 5.38 -21.46
N PRO A 113 -16.66 5.72 -20.16
CA PRO A 113 -16.02 5.08 -19.01
C PRO A 113 -16.74 3.79 -18.56
N PHE A 114 -15.96 2.83 -18.09
CA PHE A 114 -16.49 1.59 -17.51
C PHE A 114 -16.48 1.66 -15.97
N PRO A 115 -17.41 0.99 -15.27
CA PRO A 115 -17.27 0.76 -13.84
C PRO A 115 -16.00 -0.06 -13.56
N VAL A 116 -15.34 0.24 -12.44
CA VAL A 116 -14.09 -0.43 -12.04
C VAL A 116 -14.36 -1.40 -10.90
N VAL A 117 -13.83 -2.61 -11.01
CA VAL A 117 -13.77 -3.59 -9.93
C VAL A 117 -12.32 -3.93 -9.64
N VAL A 118 -11.91 -3.79 -8.38
CA VAL A 118 -10.56 -4.16 -7.92
C VAL A 118 -10.65 -5.49 -7.19
N LEU A 119 -10.00 -6.52 -7.73
CA LEU A 119 -9.93 -7.85 -7.12
C LEU A 119 -8.57 -8.01 -6.45
N LEU A 120 -8.58 -8.17 -5.13
CA LEU A 120 -7.39 -8.44 -4.33
C LEU A 120 -7.41 -9.92 -3.94
N HIS A 121 -6.29 -10.61 -4.14
CA HIS A 121 -6.12 -11.98 -3.69
C HIS A 121 -5.49 -12.04 -2.29
N GLY A 122 -5.76 -13.12 -1.56
CA GLY A 122 -5.07 -13.44 -0.32
C GLY A 122 -3.65 -13.96 -0.57
N TYR A 123 -3.03 -14.57 0.43
CA TYR A 123 -1.72 -15.18 0.26
C TYR A 123 -1.73 -16.30 -0.80
N VAL A 124 -0.73 -16.30 -1.66
CA VAL A 124 -0.37 -17.37 -2.59
C VAL A 124 1.13 -17.60 -2.41
N ASP A 125 1.57 -18.86 -2.41
CA ASP A 125 3.00 -19.16 -2.32
C ASP A 125 3.74 -18.47 -3.48
N PRO A 126 4.74 -17.61 -3.21
CA PRO A 126 5.50 -16.94 -4.26
C PRO A 126 6.15 -17.89 -5.27
N ALA A 127 6.50 -19.11 -4.85
CA ALA A 127 7.08 -20.12 -5.74
C ALA A 127 6.04 -20.69 -6.74
N GLU A 128 4.75 -20.57 -6.42
CA GLU A 128 3.63 -21.06 -7.25
C GLU A 128 2.87 -19.91 -7.93
N TYR A 129 3.24 -18.65 -7.69
CA TYR A 129 2.52 -17.50 -8.20
C TYR A 129 2.68 -17.39 -9.72
N SER A 130 1.56 -17.52 -10.43
CA SER A 130 1.47 -17.33 -11.87
C SER A 130 0.36 -16.35 -12.22
N THR A 131 0.63 -15.46 -13.16
CA THR A 131 -0.36 -14.49 -13.67
C THR A 131 -1.38 -15.12 -14.62
N LEU A 132 -1.39 -16.46 -14.76
CA LEU A 132 -2.29 -17.19 -15.64
C LEU A 132 -3.56 -17.68 -14.89
N ALA A 133 -4.63 -16.90 -15.11
CA ALA A 133 -6.05 -17.24 -15.19
C ALA A 133 -6.79 -17.88 -13.99
N TYR A 134 -7.45 -17.04 -13.19
CA TYR A 134 -8.69 -17.39 -12.46
C TYR A 134 -9.95 -17.44 -13.37
N SER A 135 -9.80 -17.51 -14.70
CA SER A 135 -10.93 -17.31 -15.64
C SER A 135 -10.86 -18.15 -16.92
N THR A 136 -9.90 -19.07 -17.05
CA THR A 136 -9.98 -20.10 -18.10
C THR A 136 -10.87 -21.21 -17.59
N ARG A 137 -12.09 -21.27 -18.09
CA ARG A 137 -12.91 -22.49 -18.07
C ARG A 137 -13.24 -22.88 -19.49
#